data_AF-A0A7X7XLZ9-F1
#
_entry.id   AF-A0A7X7XLZ9-F1
#
_cell.length_a   1.000
_cell.length_b   1.000
_cell.length_c   1.000
_cell.angle_alpha   90.00
_cell.angle_beta   90.00
_cell.angle_gamma   90.00
#
_symmetry.space_group_name_H-M   'P 1'
#
loop_
_entity.id
_entity.type
_entity.pdbx_description
1 polymer ?
#
loop_
_entity_poly.entity_id
_entity_poly.type
_entity_poly.pdbx_seq_one_letter_code
_entity_poly.pdbx_strand_id
1 'polypeptide(L)'
;MFATAVLTATEQAGHLATDLADLRAGWDERLNRARSASGKVRGVRADSATALIVRDLPATPVLTSATVQRSHGVSHVAADRALAELVAAEILLVHERRGVRYYQAPEVLDLVTVTERRLVPRT
;
A
#
# COMPACT_ATOMS: atom_id res chain seq x y z
N MET A 1 -6.34 -35.15 -3.72
CA MET A 1 -7.14 -33.96 -3.39
C MET A 1 -6.30 -32.90 -2.67
N PHE A 2 -5.62 -33.21 -1.56
CA PHE A 2 -4.73 -32.24 -0.89
C PHE A 2 -3.61 -31.68 -1.78
N ALA A 3 -2.90 -32.52 -2.54
CA ALA A 3 -1.84 -32.05 -3.44
C ALA A 3 -2.33 -31.04 -4.49
N THR A 4 -3.51 -31.26 -5.06
CA THR A 4 -4.13 -30.34 -6.03
C THR A 4 -4.47 -29.00 -5.37
N ALA A 5 -5.06 -29.02 -4.16
CA ALA A 5 -5.36 -27.80 -3.42
C ALA A 5 -4.10 -26.99 -3.07
N VAL A 6 -3.01 -27.67 -2.70
CA VAL A 6 -1.71 -27.03 -2.41
C VAL A 6 -1.09 -26.41 -3.68
N LEU A 7 -1.15 -27.12 -4.81
CA LEU A 7 -0.67 -26.59 -6.09
C LEU A 7 -1.46 -25.35 -6.51
N THR A 8 -2.79 -25.39 -6.44
CA THR A 8 -3.64 -24.23 -6.74
C THR A 8 -3.36 -23.06 -5.81
N ALA A 9 -3.22 -23.29 -4.50
CA ALA A 9 -2.89 -22.23 -3.55
C ALA A 9 -1.52 -21.59 -3.84
N THR A 10 -0.53 -22.39 -4.23
CA THR A 10 0.83 -21.90 -4.55
C THR A 10 0.82 -21.06 -5.83
N GLU A 11 0.10 -21.49 -6.86
CA GLU A 11 -0.06 -20.73 -8.11
C GLU A 11 -0.77 -19.39 -7.85
N GLN A 12 -1.84 -19.39 -7.04
CA GLN A 12 -2.54 -18.16 -6.67
C GLN A 12 -1.65 -17.20 -5.85
N ALA A 13 -0.83 -17.73 -4.94
CA ALA A 13 0.15 -16.91 -4.21
C ALA A 13 1.18 -16.28 -5.16
N GLY A 14 1.59 -17.00 -6.20
CA GLY A 14 2.44 -16.47 -7.26
C GLY A 14 1.80 -15.31 -8.03
N HIS A 15 0.54 -15.47 -8.46
CA HIS A 15 -0.19 -14.39 -9.13
C HIS A 15 -0.37 -13.16 -8.24
N LEU A 16 -0.76 -13.34 -6.97
CA LEU A 16 -0.89 -12.24 -6.03
C LEU A 16 0.43 -11.49 -5.83
N ALA A 17 1.57 -12.20 -5.77
CA ALA A 17 2.88 -11.57 -5.66
C ALA A 17 3.22 -10.71 -6.88
N THR A 18 2.87 -11.16 -8.08
CA THR A 18 3.02 -10.38 -9.32
C THR A 18 2.12 -9.14 -9.31
N ASP A 19 0.83 -9.31 -9.00
CA ASP A 19 -0.12 -8.19 -8.97
C ASP A 19 0.29 -7.12 -7.95
N LEU A 20 0.85 -7.54 -6.80
CA LEU A 20 1.40 -6.62 -5.78
C LEU A 20 2.65 -5.88 -6.28
N ALA A 21 3.52 -6.55 -7.05
CA ALA A 21 4.70 -5.92 -7.62
C ALA A 21 4.31 -4.85 -8.66
N ASP A 22 3.35 -5.16 -9.51
CA ASP A 22 2.82 -4.23 -10.53
C ASP A 22 2.12 -3.03 -9.88
N LEU A 23 1.30 -3.28 -8.84
CA LEU A 23 0.67 -2.22 -8.06
C LEU A 23 1.71 -1.26 -7.46
N ARG A 24 2.79 -1.82 -6.91
CA ARG A 24 3.87 -1.02 -6.32
C ARG A 24 4.63 -0.19 -7.35
N ALA A 25 4.90 -0.75 -8.53
CA ALA A 25 5.51 0.00 -9.62
C ALA A 25 4.62 1.20 -10.04
N GLY A 26 3.30 0.98 -10.15
CA GLY A 26 2.34 2.05 -10.45
C GLY A 26 2.27 3.15 -9.37
N TRP A 27 2.48 2.80 -8.10
CA TRP A 27 2.59 3.78 -7.02
C TRP A 27 3.86 4.61 -7.11
N ASP A 28 5.00 3.99 -7.39
CA ASP A 28 6.27 4.70 -7.54
C ASP A 28 6.20 5.73 -8.68
N GLU A 29 5.56 5.38 -9.80
CA GLU A 29 5.29 6.31 -10.90
C GLU A 29 4.39 7.48 -10.49
N ARG A 30 3.27 7.21 -9.78
CA ARG A 30 2.37 8.27 -9.28
C ARG A 30 3.05 9.20 -8.30
N LEU A 31 3.85 8.68 -7.37
CA LEU A 31 4.63 9.48 -6.43
C LEU A 31 5.63 10.39 -7.14
N ASN A 32 6.35 9.86 -8.13
CA ASN A 32 7.28 10.65 -8.91
C ASN A 32 6.57 11.77 -9.69
N ARG A 33 5.40 11.49 -10.28
CA ARG A 33 4.56 12.50 -10.95
C ARG A 33 4.08 13.59 -9.98
N ALA A 34 3.48 13.22 -8.86
CA ALA A 34 2.95 14.16 -7.86
C ALA A 34 4.04 15.09 -7.29
N ARG A 35 5.26 14.56 -7.11
CA ARG A 35 6.42 15.35 -6.67
C ARG A 35 6.93 16.32 -7.72
N SER A 36 7.00 15.86 -8.97
CA SER A 36 7.40 16.70 -10.10
C SER A 36 6.43 17.87 -10.27
N ALA A 37 5.12 17.62 -10.16
CA ALA A 37 4.09 18.65 -10.15
C ALA A 37 4.20 19.61 -8.95
N SER A 38 4.72 19.14 -7.81
CA SER A 38 4.95 19.96 -6.60
C SER A 38 6.32 20.65 -6.57
N GLY A 39 7.09 20.64 -7.67
CA GLY A 39 8.42 21.27 -7.75
C GLY A 39 9.53 20.54 -6.97
N LYS A 40 9.26 19.34 -6.45
CA LYS A 40 10.24 18.51 -5.73
C LYS A 40 10.98 17.61 -6.72
N VAL A 41 12.15 18.04 -7.17
CA VAL A 41 12.93 17.35 -8.23
C VAL A 41 13.72 16.14 -7.71
N ARG A 42 14.01 16.05 -6.40
CA ARG A 42 14.74 14.91 -5.84
C ARG A 42 13.81 13.71 -5.63
N GLY A 43 14.19 12.57 -6.17
CA GLY A 43 13.50 11.29 -6.01
C GLY A 43 13.31 10.87 -4.55
N VAL A 44 12.41 9.92 -4.32
CA VAL A 44 12.17 9.32 -3.00
C VAL A 44 13.45 8.62 -2.58
N ARG A 45 14.07 9.06 -1.47
CA ARG A 45 15.13 8.25 -0.88
C ARG A 45 14.48 6.96 -0.36
N ALA A 46 15.13 5.82 -0.60
CA ALA A 46 14.61 4.51 -0.22
C ALA A 46 14.32 4.37 1.30
N ASP A 47 14.94 5.22 2.13
CA ASP A 47 14.78 5.30 3.58
C ASP A 47 13.77 6.35 4.05
N SER A 48 13.15 7.11 3.14
CA SER A 48 12.16 8.11 3.53
C SER A 48 10.91 7.43 4.09
N ALA A 49 10.24 8.09 5.04
CA ALA A 49 8.97 7.61 5.61
C ALA A 49 7.97 7.20 4.52
N THR A 50 7.88 7.95 3.41
CA THR A 50 7.03 7.61 2.25
C THR A 50 7.40 6.27 1.63
N ALA A 51 8.68 6.01 1.35
CA ALA A 51 9.12 4.74 0.76
C ALA A 51 8.89 3.56 1.70
N LEU A 52 9.11 3.74 3.00
CA LEU A 52 8.86 2.71 4.01
C LEU A 52 7.38 2.35 4.09
N ILE A 53 6.49 3.35 4.10
CA ILE A 53 5.04 3.13 4.10
C ILE A 53 4.61 2.37 2.84
N VAL A 54 5.04 2.81 1.65
CA VAL A 54 4.66 2.16 0.38
C VAL A 54 5.12 0.71 0.32
N ARG A 55 6.35 0.43 0.80
CA ARG A 55 6.88 -0.93 0.86
C ARG A 55 6.02 -1.85 1.72
N ASP A 56 5.55 -1.35 2.87
CA ASP A 56 4.87 -2.16 3.88
C ASP A 56 3.34 -2.13 3.72
N LEU A 57 2.81 -1.25 2.84
CA LEU A 57 1.38 -1.03 2.61
C LEU A 57 0.59 -2.29 2.24
N PRO A 58 1.11 -3.26 1.45
CA PRO A 58 0.41 -4.51 1.20
C PRO A 58 0.08 -5.31 2.47
N ALA A 59 0.95 -5.27 3.48
CA ALA A 59 0.75 -5.95 4.76
C ALA A 59 -0.07 -5.11 5.74
N THR A 60 -0.03 -3.78 5.61
CA THR A 60 -0.75 -2.84 6.47
C THR A 60 -1.55 -1.82 5.66
N PRO A 61 -2.65 -2.23 4.98
CA PRO A 61 -3.39 -1.37 4.06
C PRO A 61 -4.20 -0.26 4.76
N VAL A 62 -4.34 -0.34 6.08
CA VAL A 62 -5.00 0.68 6.91
C VAL A 62 -4.03 1.11 8.00
N LEU A 63 -3.84 2.41 8.13
CA LEU A 63 -2.82 3.01 8.98
C LEU A 63 -3.28 4.35 9.55
N THR A 64 -2.66 4.76 10.66
CA THR A 64 -2.80 6.09 11.25
C THR A 64 -1.42 6.73 11.35
N SER A 65 -1.34 8.04 11.57
CA SER A 65 -0.06 8.69 11.85
C SER A 65 0.70 8.03 13.01
N ALA A 66 -0.02 7.60 14.05
CA ALA A 66 0.56 6.94 15.20
C ALA A 66 1.13 5.54 14.88
N THR A 67 0.50 4.77 13.98
CA THR A 67 1.03 3.46 13.58
C THR A 67 2.27 3.62 12.71
N VAL A 68 2.29 4.61 11.80
CA VAL A 68 3.47 4.92 10.96
C VAL A 68 4.69 5.26 11.80
N GLN A 69 4.51 6.13 12.81
CA GLN A 69 5.60 6.52 13.72
C GLN A 69 6.20 5.30 14.42
N ARG A 70 5.34 4.43 14.98
CA ARG A 70 5.80 3.25 15.72
C ARG A 70 6.44 2.20 14.82
N SER A 71 5.83 1.91 13.67
CA SER A 71 6.31 0.86 12.77
C SER A 71 7.62 1.22 12.07
N HIS A 72 7.85 2.50 11.77
CA HIS A 72 9.02 2.94 11.00
C HIS A 72 10.02 3.77 11.81
N GLY A 73 9.77 4.01 13.11
CA GLY A 73 10.68 4.77 13.97
C GLY A 73 10.86 6.24 13.54
N VAL A 74 9.86 6.82 12.87
CA VAL A 74 9.92 8.19 12.33
C VAL A 74 9.18 9.19 13.21
N SER A 75 9.54 10.47 13.10
CA SER A 75 8.85 11.54 13.84
C SER A 75 7.41 11.73 13.35
N HIS A 76 6.57 12.33 14.20
CA HIS A 76 5.18 12.68 13.84
C HIS A 76 5.10 13.56 12.59
N VAL A 77 5.96 14.58 12.48
CA VAL A 77 6.00 15.47 11.30
C VAL A 77 6.40 14.70 10.03
N ALA A 78 7.34 13.75 10.14
CA ALA A 78 7.75 12.92 9.00
C ALA A 78 6.61 11.96 8.57
N ALA A 79 5.90 11.37 9.54
CA ALA A 79 4.75 10.52 9.28
C ALA A 79 3.61 11.29 8.60
N ASP A 80 3.21 12.44 9.14
CA ASP A 80 2.12 13.27 8.60
C ASP A 80 2.44 13.77 7.20
N ARG A 81 3.69 14.22 6.97
CA ARG A 81 4.15 14.63 5.65
C ARG A 81 4.10 13.47 4.64
N ALA A 82 4.55 12.29 5.03
CA ALA A 82 4.53 11.11 4.16
C ALA A 82 3.09 10.70 3.81
N LEU A 83 2.20 10.67 4.80
CA LEU A 83 0.77 10.38 4.60
C LEU A 83 0.11 11.40 3.68
N ALA A 84 0.36 12.69 3.89
CA ALA A 84 -0.16 13.75 3.02
C ALA A 84 0.34 13.61 1.57
N GLU A 85 1.59 13.22 1.39
CA GLU A 85 2.16 12.99 0.05
C GLU A 85 1.52 11.79 -0.65
N LEU A 86 1.25 10.71 0.08
CA LEU A 86 0.57 9.53 -0.45
C LEU A 86 -0.90 9.80 -0.79
N VAL A 87 -1.58 10.66 -0.02
CA VAL A 87 -2.92 11.15 -0.36
C VAL A 87 -2.88 12.00 -1.62
N ALA A 88 -1.90 12.91 -1.74
CA ALA A 88 -1.72 13.75 -2.94
C ALA A 88 -1.37 12.94 -4.19
N ALA A 89 -0.75 11.76 -4.03
CA ALA A 89 -0.48 10.81 -5.10
C ALA A 89 -1.65 9.84 -5.37
N GLU A 90 -2.80 10.03 -4.69
CA GLU A 90 -4.00 9.20 -4.82
C GLU A 90 -3.76 7.72 -4.45
N ILE A 91 -2.75 7.44 -3.63
CA ILE A 91 -2.43 6.09 -3.14
C ILE A 91 -3.24 5.78 -1.88
N LEU A 92 -3.45 6.81 -1.06
CA LEU A 92 -4.23 6.71 0.18
C LEU A 92 -5.47 7.58 0.11
N LEU A 93 -6.56 7.06 0.67
CA LEU A 93 -7.75 7.84 1.01
C LEU A 93 -7.72 8.15 2.50
N VAL A 94 -8.07 9.39 2.84
CA VAL A 94 -8.21 9.82 4.24
C VAL A 94 -9.65 9.63 4.69
N HIS A 95 -9.80 9.07 5.89
CA HIS A 95 -11.08 8.89 6.54
C HIS A 95 -10.97 9.37 7.99
N GLU A 96 -12.12 9.70 8.58
CA GLU A 96 -12.20 10.09 9.98
C GLU A 96 -13.32 9.31 10.67
N ARG A 97 -13.01 8.78 11.85
CA ARG A 97 -13.99 8.07 12.67
C ARG A 97 -13.76 8.39 14.14
N ARG A 98 -14.79 8.89 14.82
CA ARG A 98 -14.74 9.25 16.25
C ARG A 98 -13.57 10.18 16.60
N GLY A 99 -13.29 11.16 15.73
CA GLY A 99 -12.19 12.11 15.90
C GLY A 99 -10.80 11.57 15.59
N VAL A 100 -10.70 10.31 15.13
CA VAL A 100 -9.42 9.70 14.73
C VAL A 100 -9.35 9.62 13.21
N ARG A 101 -8.32 10.26 12.64
CA ARG A 101 -7.99 10.15 11.22
C ARG A 101 -7.23 8.85 10.95
N TYR A 102 -7.69 8.12 9.95
CA TYR A 102 -7.02 6.94 9.43
C TYR A 102 -6.93 7.03 7.91
N TYR A 103 -5.98 6.29 7.36
CA TYR A 103 -5.67 6.27 5.95
C TYR A 103 -5.85 4.85 5.46
N GLN A 104 -6.35 4.72 4.23
CA GLN A 104 -6.67 3.44 3.61
C GLN A 104 -6.08 3.39 2.21
N ALA A 105 -5.48 2.26 1.86
CA ALA A 105 -5.02 1.94 0.51
C ALA A 105 -6.11 1.11 -0.21
N PRO A 106 -7.05 1.76 -0.94
CA PRO A 106 -8.17 1.04 -1.56
C PRO A 106 -7.69 -0.03 -2.54
N GLU A 107 -6.66 0.26 -3.34
CA GLU A 107 -6.14 -0.66 -4.36
C GLU A 107 -5.61 -1.97 -3.78
N VAL A 108 -5.04 -1.95 -2.56
CA VAL A 108 -4.63 -3.18 -1.87
C VAL A 108 -5.84 -4.01 -1.47
N LEU A 109 -6.86 -3.35 -0.91
CA LEU A 109 -8.06 -4.01 -0.42
C LEU A 109 -8.88 -4.59 -1.58
N ASP A 110 -8.92 -3.87 -2.70
CA ASP A 110 -9.53 -4.33 -3.94
C ASP A 110 -8.76 -5.53 -4.51
N LEU A 111 -7.43 -5.49 -4.49
CA LEU A 111 -6.60 -6.61 -4.95
C LEU A 111 -6.86 -7.88 -4.11
N VAL A 112 -6.81 -7.77 -2.79
CA VAL A 112 -7.11 -8.89 -1.87
C VAL A 112 -8.52 -9.44 -2.15
N THR A 113 -9.51 -8.56 -2.30
CA THR A 113 -10.90 -8.95 -2.59
C THR A 113 -11.02 -9.71 -3.92
N VAL A 114 -10.32 -9.26 -4.96
CA VAL A 114 -10.32 -9.92 -6.27
C VAL A 114 -9.65 -11.30 -6.19
N THR A 115 -8.52 -11.40 -5.49
CA THR A 115 -7.84 -12.68 -5.29
C THR A 115 -8.71 -13.66 -4.52
N GLU A 116 -9.37 -13.24 -3.44
CA GLU A 116 -10.29 -14.09 -2.67
C GLU A 116 -11.44 -14.64 -3.53
N ARG A 117 -12.02 -13.83 -4.42
CA ARG A 117 -13.07 -14.30 -5.34
C ARG A 117 -12.56 -15.34 -6.33
N ARG A 118 -11.30 -15.27 -6.75
CA ARG A 118 -10.67 -16.27 -7.64
C ARG A 118 -10.42 -17.60 -6.93
N LEU A 119 -10.29 -17.58 -5.60
CA LEU A 119 -10.10 -18.78 -4.79
C LEU A 119 -11.37 -19.60 -4.57
N VAL A 120 -12.57 -19.04 -4.79
CA VAL A 120 -13.82 -19.79 -4.63
C VAL A 120 -13.93 -20.82 -5.75
N PRO A 121 -13.82 -22.14 -5.46
CA PRO A 121 -14.00 -23.15 -6.48
C PRO A 121 -15.45 -23.09 -6.96
N ARG A 122 -15.68 -23.04 -8.28
CA ARG A 122 -16.99 -23.33 -8.84
C ARG A 122 -17.25 -24.83 -8.63
N THR A 123 -17.84 -25.17 -7.49
CA THR A 123 -18.44 -26.48 -7.23
C THR A 123 -19.74 -26.63 -7.98
#